data_AF-A0A354I6N5-F1
#
_entry.id   AF-A0A354I6N5-F1
#
_cell.length_a   1.000
_cell.length_b   1.000
_cell.length_c   1.000
_cell.angle_alpha   90.00
_cell.angle_beta   90.00
_cell.angle_gamma   90.00
#
_symmetry.space_group_name_H-M   'P 1'
#
loop_
_entity.id
_entity.type
_entity.pdbx_description
1 polymer ?
#
loop_
_entity_poly.entity_id
_entity_poly.type
_entity_poly.pdbx_seq_one_letter_code
_entity_poly.pdbx_strand_id
1 'polypeptide(L)'
;MANIYDGAFRTILNDCRKLIIPIINEIFKETYTGEEEIRFFPNEHFIDQQDEAGKEQITDTNFTVFGKVPKKYHLECESSYPDGRIAIRIFEYD
;
A
#
# COMPACT_ATOMS: atom_id res chain seq x y z
N MET A 1 16.22 -7.94 -11.27
CA MET A 1 16.26 -7.05 -10.08
C MET A 1 15.04 -6.12 -10.04
N ALA A 2 13.86 -6.62 -10.38
CA ALA A 2 12.57 -5.98 -10.07
C ALA A 2 12.10 -6.61 -8.76
N ASN A 3 12.46 -6.02 -7.62
CA ASN A 3 12.02 -6.55 -6.31
C ASN A 3 12.37 -5.67 -5.09
N ILE A 4 13.25 -4.67 -5.20
CA ILE A 4 13.69 -3.93 -4.00
C ILE A 4 12.57 -3.01 -3.48
N TYR A 5 11.89 -2.31 -4.38
CA TYR A 5 10.79 -1.41 -4.01
C TYR A 5 9.55 -2.18 -3.59
N ASP A 6 9.13 -3.19 -4.36
CA ASP A 6 7.99 -4.05 -3.99
C ASP A 6 8.28 -4.82 -2.70
N GLY A 7 9.51 -5.30 -2.51
CA GLY A 7 9.95 -5.96 -1.28
C GLY A 7 9.93 -5.02 -0.08
N ALA A 8 10.43 -3.79 -0.23
CA ALA A 8 10.35 -2.77 0.82
C ALA A 8 8.90 -2.40 1.14
N PHE A 9 8.04 -2.26 0.12
CA PHE A 9 6.61 -2.00 0.29
C PHE A 9 5.92 -3.14 1.02
N ARG A 10 6.24 -4.39 0.66
CA ARG A 10 5.73 -5.59 1.33
C ARG A 10 6.13 -5.63 2.80
N THR A 11 7.38 -5.28 3.12
CA THR A 11 7.84 -5.18 4.52
C THR A 11 7.12 -4.06 5.25
N ILE A 12 6.89 -2.91 4.62
CA ILE A 12 6.13 -1.81 5.23
C ILE A 12 4.69 -2.23 5.52
N LEU A 13 4.04 -2.95 4.59
CA LEU A 13 2.66 -3.40 4.75
C LEU A 13 2.50 -4.54 5.77
N ASN A 14 3.40 -5.52 5.76
CA ASN A 14 3.29 -6.69 6.63
C ASN A 14 3.92 -6.47 8.02
N ASP A 15 5.17 -6.02 8.06
CA ASP A 15 5.96 -5.90 9.29
C ASP A 15 5.79 -4.54 9.96
N CYS A 16 5.63 -3.47 9.17
CA CYS A 16 5.59 -2.10 9.69
C CYS A 16 4.26 -1.40 9.43
N ARG A 17 3.13 -2.10 9.56
CA ARG A 17 1.78 -1.57 9.29
C ARG A 17 1.50 -0.21 9.91
N LYS A 18 2.03 0.05 11.10
CA LYS A 18 1.85 1.32 11.82
C LYS A 18 2.48 2.52 11.11
N LEU A 19 3.44 2.32 10.21
CA LEU A 19 4.04 3.39 9.39
C LEU A 19 3.05 3.97 8.38
N ILE A 20 1.96 3.27 8.04
CA ILE A 20 0.92 3.83 7.17
C ILE A 20 0.15 4.96 7.86
N ILE A 21 0.03 4.92 9.19
CA ILE A 21 -0.75 5.88 9.97
C ILE A 21 -0.25 7.32 9.82
N PRO A 22 1.05 7.62 10.04
CA PRO A 22 1.54 8.99 9.83
C PRO A 22 1.41 9.45 8.37
N ILE A 23 1.47 8.54 7.40
CA ILE A 23 1.26 8.87 5.98
C ILE A 23 -0.19 9.30 5.75
N ILE A 24 -1.16 8.55 6.29
CA ILE A 24 -2.58 8.88 6.17
C ILE A 24 -2.90 10.19 6.87
N ASN A 25 -2.36 10.41 8.08
CA ASN A 25 -2.49 11.69 8.78
C ASN A 25 -1.99 12.86 7.94
N GLU A 26 -0.86 12.71 7.25
CA GLU A 26 -0.30 13.79 6.44
C GLU A 26 -1.12 14.06 5.17
N ILE A 27 -1.56 13.01 4.47
CA ILE A 27 -2.27 13.09 3.19
C ILE A 27 -3.74 13.50 3.38
N PHE A 28 -4.46 12.84 4.29
CA PHE A 28 -5.90 13.04 4.50
C PHE A 28 -6.21 14.00 5.64
N LYS A 29 -5.18 14.56 6.29
CA LYS A 29 -5.32 15.42 7.48
C LYS A 29 -6.07 14.74 8.62
N GLU A 30 -5.87 13.43 8.73
CA GLU A 30 -6.38 12.61 9.83
C GLU A 30 -5.59 12.85 11.12
N THR A 31 -6.19 12.45 12.24
CA THR A 31 -5.63 12.63 13.59
C THR A 31 -5.45 11.30 14.31
N TYR A 32 -5.02 10.28 13.57
CA TYR A 32 -4.70 8.98 14.14
C TYR A 32 -3.46 9.07 15.05
N THR A 33 -3.48 8.30 16.11
CA THR A 33 -2.46 8.29 17.18
C THR A 33 -1.26 7.40 16.86
N GLY A 34 -1.40 6.46 15.91
CA GLY A 34 -0.40 5.43 15.62
C GLY A 34 -0.67 4.11 16.35
N GLU A 35 -1.69 4.07 17.21
CA GLU A 35 -2.10 2.89 17.97
C GLU A 35 -3.37 2.23 17.41
N GLU A 36 -3.97 2.81 16.38
CA GLU A 36 -5.16 2.31 15.73
C GLU A 36 -4.96 0.89 15.20
N GLU A 37 -6.01 0.09 15.32
CA GLU A 37 -6.03 -1.24 14.74
C GLU A 37 -6.17 -1.11 13.22
N ILE A 38 -5.20 -1.65 12.49
CA ILE A 38 -5.24 -1.75 11.03
C ILE A 38 -5.55 -3.19 10.66
N ARG A 39 -6.65 -3.41 9.94
CA ARG A 39 -6.94 -4.70 9.31
C ARG A 39 -6.71 -4.60 7.82
N PHE A 40 -5.71 -5.33 7.35
CA PHE A 40 -5.55 -5.59 5.93
C PHE A 40 -6.55 -6.65 5.51
N PHE A 41 -7.21 -6.40 4.39
CA PHE A 41 -7.97 -7.43 3.71
C PHE A 41 -7.00 -8.10 2.73
N PRO A 42 -6.93 -9.43 2.70
CA PRO A 42 -6.14 -10.13 1.71
C PRO A 42 -6.74 -9.82 0.33
N ASN A 43 -6.17 -8.84 -0.37
CA ASN A 43 -6.39 -8.68 -1.79
C ASN A 43 -5.43 -9.65 -2.49
N GLU A 44 -5.96 -10.81 -2.86
CA GLU A 44 -5.39 -11.70 -3.86
C GLU A 44 -5.54 -11.05 -5.25
N HIS A 45 -4.70 -10.06 -5.56
CA HIS A 45 -4.42 -9.71 -6.95
C HIS A 45 -2.91 -9.56 -7.13
N PHE A 46 -2.18 -10.62 -6.74
CA PHE A 46 -0.92 -10.91 -7.42
C PHE A 46 -1.27 -11.28 -8.86
N ILE A 47 -1.27 -10.30 -9.76
CA ILE A 47 -1.09 -10.60 -11.18
C ILE A 47 0.37 -10.98 -11.32
N ASP A 48 0.66 -12.24 -10.99
CA ASP A 48 1.90 -12.91 -11.32
C ASP A 48 1.89 -13.16 -12.84
N GLN A 49 1.97 -12.09 -13.65
CA GLN A 49 2.43 -12.19 -15.04
C GLN A 49 3.96 -12.26 -15.03
N GLN A 50 4.49 -13.29 -14.37
CA GLN A 50 5.82 -13.81 -14.62
C GLN A 50 5.86 -14.47 -16.01
N ASP A 51 5.68 -13.71 -17.09
CA ASP A 51 5.97 -14.26 -18.42
C ASP A 51 6.31 -13.26 -19.54
N GLU A 52 6.30 -11.94 -19.30
CA GLU A 52 6.77 -11.01 -20.34
C GLU A 52 7.69 -9.94 -19.77
N ALA A 53 8.95 -9.98 -20.23
CA ALA A 53 10.00 -9.03 -19.91
C ALA A 53 9.57 -7.59 -20.27
N GLY A 54 8.99 -6.87 -19.30
CA GLY A 54 8.69 -5.45 -19.43
C GLY A 54 7.33 -4.97 -18.92
N LYS A 55 6.53 -5.77 -18.22
CA LYS A 55 5.24 -5.31 -17.69
C LYS A 55 5.30 -4.85 -16.23
N GLU A 56 4.69 -3.70 -16.02
CA GLU A 56 4.53 -2.96 -14.77
C GLU A 56 3.92 -3.86 -13.69
N GLN A 57 4.55 -3.92 -12.52
CA GLN A 57 3.99 -4.64 -11.36
C GLN A 57 3.11 -3.65 -10.60
N ILE A 58 1.81 -3.94 -10.54
CA ILE A 58 0.85 -3.18 -9.73
C ILE A 58 0.53 -3.99 -8.48
N THR A 59 0.94 -3.46 -7.33
CA THR A 59 0.57 -4.00 -6.01
C THR A 59 -0.57 -3.17 -5.45
N ASP A 60 -1.74 -3.79 -5.30
CA ASP A 60 -2.94 -3.20 -4.69
C ASP A 60 -3.15 -3.83 -3.31
N THR A 61 -3.40 -3.00 -2.30
CA THR A 61 -3.80 -3.46 -0.97
C THR A 61 -4.91 -2.59 -0.37
N ASN A 62 -5.99 -3.25 0.03
CA ASN A 62 -7.08 -2.65 0.82
C ASN A 62 -6.86 -2.86 2.33
N PHE A 63 -7.08 -1.83 3.12
CA PHE A 63 -7.07 -1.94 4.57
C PHE A 63 -8.07 -0.99 5.23
N THR A 64 -8.47 -1.30 6.45
CA THR A 64 -9.31 -0.42 7.26
C THR A 64 -8.56 -0.01 8.51
N VAL A 65 -8.59 1.28 8.81
CA VAL A 65 -8.08 1.86 10.05
C VAL A 65 -9.26 2.03 11.01
N PHE A 66 -9.22 1.31 12.12
CA PHE A 66 -10.23 1.39 13.17
C PHE A 66 -9.82 2.46 14.19
N GLY A 67 -10.11 3.71 13.85
CA GLY A 67 -10.01 4.86 14.76
C GLY A 67 -11.36 5.22 15.41
N LYS A 68 -11.61 6.52 15.59
CA LYS A 68 -12.92 7.03 16.06
C LYS A 68 -14.08 6.61 15.14
N VAL A 69 -13.81 6.62 13.83
CA VAL A 69 -14.70 6.12 12.78
C VAL A 69 -13.87 5.15 11.95
N PRO A 70 -14.35 3.92 11.71
CA PRO A 70 -13.65 2.98 10.83
C PRO A 70 -13.67 3.52 9.41
N LYS A 71 -12.48 3.76 8.84
CA LYS A 71 -12.30 4.25 7.47
C LYS A 71 -11.56 3.23 6.62
N LYS A 72 -12.01 3.06 5.38
CA LYS A 72 -11.39 2.13 4.43
C LYS A 72 -10.46 2.87 3.50
N TYR A 73 -9.26 2.34 3.35
CA TYR A 73 -8.22 2.87 2.50
C TYR A 73 -7.79 1.81 1.49
N HIS A 74 -7.31 2.31 0.35
CA HIS A 74 -6.77 1.51 -0.72
C HIS A 74 -5.44 2.12 -1.14
N LEU A 75 -4.41 1.29 -1.18
CA LEU A 75 -3.06 1.69 -1.52
C LEU A 75 -2.61 0.91 -2.75
N GLU A 76 -2.28 1.65 -3.81
CA GLU A 76 -1.66 1.12 -5.02
C GLU A 76 -0.19 1.52 -5.07
N CYS A 77 0.65 0.59 -5.46
CA CYS A 77 2.04 0.82 -5.80
C CYS A 77 2.29 0.27 -7.20
N GLU A 78 2.60 1.17 -8.13
CA GLU A 78 2.94 0.88 -9.52
C GLU A 78 4.44 1.13 -9.71
N SER A 79 5.18 0.07 -10.03
CA SER A 79 6.62 0.16 -10.32
C SER A 79 6.88 -0.04 -11.81
N SER A 80 7.50 0.95 -12.46
CA SER A 80 7.84 0.90 -13.88
C SER A 80 9.31 0.51 -14.06
N TYR A 81 9.55 -0.70 -14.57
CA TYR A 81 10.87 -1.16 -15.03
C TYR A 81 11.03 -0.91 -16.53
N PRO A 82 12.19 -0.44 -17.05
CA PRO A 82 13.47 -0.18 -16.38
C PRO A 82 13.65 1.26 -15.86
N ASP A 83 12.65 2.13 -15.99
CA ASP A 83 12.72 3.56 -15.63
C ASP A 83 13.00 3.81 -14.13
N GLY A 84 12.81 2.81 -13.27
CA GLY A 84 13.09 2.90 -11.83
C GLY A 84 12.15 3.86 -11.11
N ARG A 85 11.02 4.20 -11.72
CA ARG A 85 9.99 5.07 -11.14
C ARG A 85 9.02 4.24 -10.31
N ILE A 86 8.59 4.81 -9.20
CA ILE A 86 7.54 4.26 -8.34
C ILE A 86 6.43 5.31 -8.23
N ALA A 87 5.21 4.89 -8.52
CA ALA A 87 4.01 5.68 -8.28
C ALA A 87 3.22 5.01 -7.16
N ILE A 88 2.95 5.76 -6.09
CA ILE A 88 2.16 5.30 -4.95
C ILE A 88 0.89 6.15 -4.93
N ARG A 89 -0.27 5.51 -4.89
CA ARG A 89 -1.58 6.17 -4.83
C ARG A 89 -2.33 5.65 -3.60
N ILE A 90 -2.93 6.55 -2.83
CA ILE A 90 -3.80 6.20 -1.70
C ILE A 90 -5.17 6.80 -1.94
N PHE A 91 -6.21 5.98 -1.77
CA PHE A 91 -7.61 6.37 -1.85
C PHE A 91 -8.29 6.12 -0.51
N GLU A 92 -9.14 7.05 -0.08
CA GLU A 92 -10.07 6.89 1.03
C GLU A 92 -11.46 6.58 0.44
N TYR A 93 -12.14 5.57 0.97
CA TYR A 93 -13.52 5.24 0.66
C TYR A 93 -14.41 5.59 1.87
N ASP A 94 -15.52 6.28 1.60
CA ASP A 94 -16.60 6.62 2.55
C ASP A 94 -17.53 5.40 2.75
#